data_AF-A0AAE0TU84-F1
#
_entry.id   AF-A0AAE0TU84-F1
#
_cell.length_a   1.000
_cell.length_b   1.000
_cell.length_c   1.000
_cell.angle_alpha   90.00
_cell.angle_beta   90.00
_cell.angle_gamma   90.00
#
_symmetry.space_group_name_H-M   'P 1'
#
loop_
_entity.id
_entity.type
_entity.pdbx_description
1 polymer ?
#
loop_
_entity_poly.entity_id
_entity_poly.type
_entity_poly.pdbx_seq_one_letter_code
_entity_poly.pdbx_strand_id
1 'polypeptide(L)'
;MDVHHLYAFATTGYLTLQSLPLLFTPSLIVSLLASEPRRITGLETYLCRSSALTLLAFAVLILLLTGVIPSTNSWDASATTSNGEDAAKKNPYAQGTAVIITVYHALTSFYIYMQIASSRSRSGTFAFYAGLTFSATLFCFGIWVILFAGEKGSVSRKTGADKRTGNWPFGNKESAREIKKESRREEKEREKEKDREGKSDKEGREKEKEKEKSKRRSVTRGSSWR
;
A
#
# COMPACT_ATOMS: atom_id res chain seq x y z
N MET A 1 -11.05 -2.42 -4.85
CA MET A 1 -10.96 -2.10 -3.40
C MET A 1 -9.49 -2.01 -3.04
N ASP A 2 -9.10 -1.07 -2.17
CA ASP A 2 -7.73 -1.01 -1.63
C ASP A 2 -7.42 -2.32 -0.88
N VAL A 3 -6.18 -2.79 -0.96
CA VAL A 3 -5.69 -4.01 -0.31
C VAL A 3 -5.90 -3.92 1.21
N HIS A 4 -5.83 -2.70 1.77
CA HIS A 4 -6.16 -2.41 3.17
C HIS A 4 -7.61 -2.73 3.53
N HIS A 5 -8.56 -2.34 2.67
CA HIS A 5 -9.98 -2.63 2.90
C HIS A 5 -10.24 -4.13 2.79
N LEU A 6 -9.63 -4.82 1.81
CA LEU A 6 -9.76 -6.27 1.68
C LEU A 6 -9.25 -7.02 2.92
N TYR A 7 -8.09 -6.61 3.46
CA TYR A 7 -7.54 -7.21 4.68
C TYR A 7 -8.40 -6.93 5.91
N ALA A 8 -8.92 -5.71 6.04
CA ALA A 8 -9.84 -5.36 7.11
C ALA A 8 -11.15 -6.16 7.02
N PHE A 9 -11.74 -6.33 5.83
CA PHE A 9 -12.94 -7.15 5.64
C PHE A 9 -12.69 -8.63 5.91
N ALA A 10 -11.55 -9.17 5.49
CA ALA A 10 -11.19 -10.56 5.77
C ALA A 10 -11.06 -10.81 7.28
N THR A 11 -10.37 -9.92 7.99
CA THR A 11 -10.18 -9.99 9.44
C THR A 11 -11.49 -9.86 10.21
N THR A 12 -12.31 -8.87 9.84
CA THR A 12 -13.60 -8.62 10.49
C THR A 12 -14.60 -9.73 10.20
N GLY A 13 -14.58 -10.29 8.98
CA GLY A 13 -15.31 -11.52 8.64
C GLY A 13 -14.90 -12.70 9.52
N TYR A 14 -13.60 -12.89 9.76
CA TYR A 14 -13.11 -13.94 10.65
C TYR A 14 -13.55 -13.74 12.11
N LEU A 15 -13.41 -12.52 12.65
CA LEU A 15 -13.84 -12.18 14.03
C LEU A 15 -15.34 -12.33 14.23
N THR A 16 -16.14 -11.88 13.26
CA THR A 16 -17.61 -12.00 13.32
C THR A 16 -18.06 -13.45 13.22
N LEU A 17 -17.44 -14.24 12.34
CA LEU A 17 -17.69 -15.68 12.23
C LEU A 17 -17.43 -16.41 13.56
N GLN A 18 -16.39 -16.02 14.31
CA GLN A 18 -16.11 -16.58 15.62
C GLN A 18 -17.07 -16.07 16.72
N SER A 19 -17.46 -14.79 16.66
CA SER A 19 -18.36 -14.16 17.65
C SER A 19 -19.78 -14.75 17.62
N LEU A 20 -20.34 -15.04 16.44
CA LEU A 20 -21.70 -15.58 16.29
C LEU A 20 -21.97 -16.86 17.11
N PRO A 21 -21.17 -17.94 17.01
CA PRO A 21 -21.41 -19.16 17.80
C PRO A 21 -21.19 -18.93 19.30
N LEU A 22 -20.27 -18.02 19.70
CA LEU A 22 -20.07 -17.63 21.11
C LEU A 22 -21.28 -16.88 21.68
N LEU A 23 -21.94 -16.07 20.87
CA LEU A 23 -23.09 -15.27 21.29
C LEU A 23 -24.38 -16.09 21.35
N PHE A 24 -24.69 -16.85 20.29
CA PHE A 24 -25.95 -17.58 20.15
C PHE A 24 -25.91 -18.96 20.83
N THR A 25 -24.77 -19.63 20.82
CA THR A 25 -24.63 -21.01 21.31
C THR A 25 -23.53 -21.18 22.38
N PRO A 26 -23.53 -20.38 23.47
CA PRO A 26 -22.49 -20.47 24.49
C PRO A 26 -22.46 -21.85 25.17
N SER A 27 -23.63 -22.44 25.41
CA SER A 27 -23.76 -23.76 26.04
C SER A 27 -23.13 -24.88 25.23
N LEU A 28 -23.28 -24.84 23.90
CA LEU A 28 -22.72 -25.84 23.00
C LEU A 28 -21.18 -25.76 23.02
N ILE A 29 -20.62 -24.56 22.93
CA ILE A 29 -19.16 -24.37 22.94
C ILE A 29 -18.55 -24.84 24.24
N VAL A 30 -19.12 -24.45 25.39
CA VAL A 30 -18.61 -24.87 26.70
C VAL A 30 -18.69 -26.39 26.85
N SER A 31 -19.76 -27.02 26.34
CA SER A 31 -19.90 -28.47 26.35
C SER A 31 -18.90 -29.18 25.43
N LEU A 32 -18.52 -28.59 24.28
CA LEU A 32 -17.49 -29.14 23.39
C LEU A 32 -16.08 -28.96 23.94
N LEU A 33 -15.86 -27.92 24.76
CA LEU A 33 -14.57 -27.63 25.36
C LEU A 33 -14.34 -28.42 26.65
N ALA A 34 -15.42 -28.81 27.33
CA ALA A 34 -15.34 -29.61 28.53
C ALA A 34 -14.91 -31.05 28.19
N SER A 35 -13.85 -31.53 28.84
CA SER A 35 -13.42 -32.93 28.71
C SER A 35 -14.39 -33.91 29.39
N GLU A 36 -15.22 -33.41 30.30
CA GLU A 36 -16.22 -34.19 31.03
C GLU A 36 -17.59 -33.51 30.94
N PRO A 37 -18.68 -34.28 30.73
CA PRO A 37 -20.02 -33.73 30.66
C PRO A 37 -20.44 -33.19 32.02
N ARG A 38 -20.50 -31.85 32.13
CA ARG A 38 -20.89 -31.14 33.35
C ARG A 38 -21.97 -30.11 33.08
N ARG A 39 -22.69 -29.71 34.13
CA ARG A 39 -23.64 -28.59 34.03
C ARG A 39 -22.88 -27.28 33.86
N ILE A 40 -23.37 -26.46 32.93
CA ILE A 40 -22.78 -25.16 32.58
C ILE A 40 -23.07 -24.18 33.71
N THR A 41 -22.05 -23.43 34.12
CA THR A 41 -22.21 -22.39 35.14
C THR A 41 -22.68 -21.08 34.52
N GLY A 42 -23.38 -20.25 35.30
CA GLY A 42 -23.78 -18.90 34.86
C GLY A 42 -22.58 -18.03 34.50
N LEU A 43 -21.42 -18.24 35.15
CA LEU A 43 -20.17 -17.53 34.90
C LEU A 43 -19.57 -17.86 33.53
N GLU A 44 -19.57 -19.13 33.12
CA GLU A 44 -19.11 -19.53 31.77
C GLU A 44 -19.95 -18.90 30.68
N THR A 45 -21.27 -18.90 30.86
CA THR A 45 -22.20 -18.29 29.91
C THR A 45 -21.97 -16.78 29.81
N TYR A 46 -21.73 -16.12 30.95
CA TYR A 46 -21.36 -14.71 30.99
C TYR A 46 -20.03 -14.43 30.29
N LEU A 47 -19.01 -15.27 30.51
CA LEU A 47 -17.70 -15.14 29.88
C LEU A 47 -17.77 -15.31 28.35
N CYS A 48 -18.49 -16.32 27.87
CA CYS A 48 -18.69 -16.53 26.43
C CYS A 48 -19.41 -15.34 25.77
N ARG A 49 -20.49 -14.84 26.37
CA ARG A 49 -21.25 -13.71 25.81
C ARG A 49 -20.45 -12.40 25.85
N SER A 50 -19.77 -12.11 26.95
CA SER A 50 -18.93 -10.92 27.06
C SER A 50 -17.76 -10.97 26.07
N SER A 51 -17.10 -12.13 25.92
CA SER A 51 -16.07 -12.32 24.89
C SER A 51 -16.61 -12.21 23.46
N ALA A 52 -17.86 -12.61 23.19
CA ALA A 52 -18.46 -12.44 21.87
C ALA A 52 -18.68 -10.95 21.55
N LEU A 53 -19.19 -10.19 22.53
CA LEU A 53 -19.42 -8.74 22.40
C LEU A 53 -18.11 -7.97 22.20
N THR A 54 -17.03 -8.35 22.88
CA THR A 54 -15.72 -7.71 22.69
C THR A 54 -15.14 -7.98 21.30
N LEU A 55 -15.28 -9.19 20.76
CA LEU A 55 -14.85 -9.51 19.39
C LEU A 55 -15.65 -8.73 18.35
N LEU A 56 -16.96 -8.55 18.57
CA LEU A 56 -17.82 -7.76 17.68
C LEU A 56 -17.47 -6.27 17.74
N ALA A 57 -17.22 -5.73 18.95
CA ALA A 57 -16.74 -4.37 19.12
C ALA A 57 -15.38 -4.15 18.44
N PHE A 58 -14.47 -5.12 18.55
CA PHE A 58 -13.17 -5.07 17.88
C PHE A 58 -13.31 -5.11 16.36
N ALA A 59 -14.22 -5.91 15.82
CA ALA A 59 -14.52 -5.92 14.39
C ALA A 59 -15.06 -4.57 13.90
N VAL A 60 -15.98 -3.95 14.64
CA VAL A 60 -16.49 -2.60 14.33
C VAL A 60 -15.36 -1.55 14.40
N LEU A 61 -14.49 -1.64 15.41
CA LEU A 61 -13.35 -0.75 15.55
C LEU A 61 -12.39 -0.84 14.35
N ILE A 62 -12.12 -2.05 13.84
CA ILE A 62 -11.29 -2.26 12.65
C ILE A 62 -11.91 -1.59 11.42
N LEU A 63 -13.22 -1.73 11.20
CA LEU A 63 -13.92 -1.10 10.07
C LEU A 63 -13.88 0.43 10.16
N LEU A 64 -14.06 0.97 11.37
CA LEU A 64 -14.01 2.41 11.63
C LEU A 64 -12.60 2.97 11.37
N LEU A 65 -11.56 2.29 11.89
CA LEU A 65 -10.18 2.77 11.81
C LEU A 65 -9.58 2.62 10.41
N THR A 66 -10.08 1.66 9.63
CA THR A 66 -9.78 1.53 8.19
C THR A 66 -10.52 2.59 7.35
N GLY A 67 -11.58 3.19 7.90
CA GLY A 67 -12.42 4.20 7.26
C GLY A 67 -13.42 3.63 6.25
N VAL A 68 -13.91 2.42 6.51
CA VAL A 68 -15.09 1.86 5.80
C VAL A 68 -16.35 2.64 6.17
N ILE A 69 -16.41 3.14 7.40
CA ILE A 69 -17.42 4.08 7.86
C ILE A 69 -16.79 5.47 7.77
N PRO A 70 -17.29 6.37 6.91
CA PRO A 70 -16.78 7.74 6.86
C PRO A 70 -17.07 8.42 8.19
N SER A 71 -16.05 8.57 9.02
CA SER A 71 -16.10 9.44 10.19
C SER A 71 -16.24 10.86 9.67
N THR A 72 -17.45 11.40 9.74
CA THR A 72 -17.73 12.79 9.44
C THR A 72 -17.00 13.64 10.48
N ASN A 73 -15.73 13.96 10.24
CA ASN A 73 -15.09 15.05 10.93
C ASN A 73 -15.75 16.33 10.41
N SER A 74 -16.86 16.73 11.01
CA SER A 74 -17.53 18.02 10.78
C SER A 74 -16.68 19.23 11.22
N TRP A 75 -15.40 19.03 11.51
CA TRP A 75 -14.44 20.05 11.91
C TRP A 75 -13.49 20.48 10.78
N ASP A 76 -13.43 19.76 9.65
CA ASP A 76 -12.60 20.14 8.49
C ASP A 76 -13.39 20.10 7.17
N ALA A 77 -14.67 20.46 7.24
CA ALA A 77 -15.56 20.57 6.08
C ALA A 77 -15.33 21.90 5.32
N SER A 78 -14.07 22.26 5.07
CA SER A 78 -13.71 23.33 4.14
C SER A 78 -12.39 23.05 3.44
N ALA A 79 -12.26 21.87 2.83
CA ALA A 79 -11.35 21.68 1.71
C ALA A 79 -11.83 20.56 0.80
N THR A 80 -12.59 20.98 -0.20
CA THR A 80 -12.61 20.37 -1.53
C THR A 80 -13.47 19.13 -1.72
N THR A 81 -14.73 19.40 -2.06
CA THR A 81 -15.47 18.66 -3.09
C THR A 81 -14.68 18.70 -4.41
N SER A 82 -13.86 17.70 -4.67
CA SER A 82 -13.44 17.37 -6.04
C SER A 82 -13.19 15.88 -6.13
N ASN A 83 -14.04 15.22 -6.91
CA ASN A 83 -13.81 13.95 -7.59
C ASN A 83 -13.47 12.72 -6.72
N GLY A 84 -14.03 11.57 -7.07
CA GLY A 84 -13.87 10.27 -6.38
C GLY A 84 -12.45 9.68 -6.38
N GLU A 85 -11.42 10.52 -6.52
CA GLU A 85 -10.01 10.18 -6.59
C GLU A 85 -9.22 10.80 -5.41
N ASP A 86 -9.75 11.86 -4.76
CA ASP A 86 -9.07 12.61 -3.69
C ASP A 86 -9.54 12.29 -2.26
N ALA A 87 -10.54 11.41 -2.09
CA ALA A 87 -10.80 10.73 -0.81
C ALA A 87 -9.60 9.86 -0.35
N ALA A 88 -8.59 9.74 -1.22
CA ALA A 88 -7.26 9.22 -0.97
C ALA A 88 -6.31 10.22 -0.26
N LYS A 89 -6.81 11.18 0.54
CA LYS A 89 -6.18 11.43 1.86
C LYS A 89 -6.36 10.16 2.71
N LYS A 90 -5.69 9.08 2.27
CA LYS A 90 -5.73 7.71 2.77
C LYS A 90 -5.67 7.76 4.29
N ASN A 91 -6.74 7.31 4.96
CA ASN A 91 -6.89 7.41 6.41
C ASN A 91 -5.55 7.11 7.10
N PRO A 92 -4.98 8.06 7.86
CA PRO A 92 -3.63 7.90 8.43
C PRO A 92 -3.54 6.69 9.37
N TYR A 93 -4.70 6.23 9.85
CA TYR A 93 -4.83 5.08 10.75
C TYR A 93 -4.89 3.72 10.03
N ALA A 94 -5.11 3.66 8.70
CA ALA A 94 -5.24 2.40 7.98
C ALA A 94 -3.96 1.53 8.10
N GLN A 95 -2.79 2.15 7.97
CA GLN A 95 -1.50 1.47 8.12
C GLN A 95 -1.28 0.98 9.56
N GLY A 96 -1.55 1.83 10.56
CA GLY A 96 -1.44 1.44 11.96
C GLY A 96 -2.38 0.28 12.33
N THR A 97 -3.60 0.32 11.80
CA THR A 97 -4.61 -0.73 11.99
C THR A 97 -4.13 -2.05 11.39
N ALA A 98 -3.59 -2.03 10.16
CA ALA A 98 -3.04 -3.22 9.50
C ALA A 98 -1.90 -3.85 10.31
N VAL A 99 -1.01 -3.04 10.91
CA VAL A 99 0.06 -3.53 11.79
C VAL A 99 -0.52 -4.22 13.03
N ILE A 100 -1.46 -3.57 13.72
CA ILE A 100 -2.07 -4.11 14.95
C ILE A 100 -2.78 -5.45 14.67
N ILE A 101 -3.56 -5.53 13.60
CA ILE A 101 -4.26 -6.75 13.18
C ILE A 101 -3.27 -7.87 12.85
N THR A 102 -2.18 -7.54 12.17
CA THR A 102 -1.14 -8.52 11.80
C THR A 102 -0.46 -9.07 13.04
N VAL A 103 -0.13 -8.22 14.02
CA VAL A 103 0.43 -8.65 15.31
C VAL A 103 -0.56 -9.54 16.07
N TYR A 104 -1.86 -9.20 16.06
CA TYR A 104 -2.90 -10.02 16.67
C TYR A 104 -2.94 -11.43 16.06
N HIS A 105 -2.93 -11.56 14.73
CA HIS A 105 -2.91 -12.86 14.06
C HIS A 105 -1.59 -13.62 14.26
N ALA A 106 -0.46 -12.91 14.40
CA ALA A 106 0.83 -13.51 14.74
C ALA A 106 0.79 -14.17 16.13
N LEU A 107 0.36 -13.41 17.14
CA LEU A 107 0.26 -13.90 18.52
C LEU A 107 -0.74 -15.04 18.64
N THR A 108 -1.88 -14.94 17.95
CA THR A 108 -2.91 -15.99 17.96
C THR A 108 -2.40 -17.27 17.33
N SER A 109 -1.76 -17.19 16.16
CA SER A 109 -1.14 -18.34 15.49
C SER A 109 -0.05 -18.97 16.36
N PHE A 110 0.79 -18.15 16.98
CA PHE A 110 1.85 -18.63 17.88
C PHE A 110 1.28 -19.33 19.11
N TYR A 111 0.26 -18.75 19.76
CA TYR A 111 -0.39 -19.34 20.92
C TYR A 111 -1.03 -20.70 20.59
N ILE A 112 -1.77 -20.79 19.48
CA ILE A 112 -2.37 -22.06 19.03
C ILE A 112 -1.29 -23.08 18.70
N TYR A 113 -0.21 -22.66 18.03
CA TYR A 113 0.92 -23.54 17.73
C TYR A 113 1.59 -24.07 19.01
N MET A 114 1.84 -23.21 20.00
CA MET A 114 2.39 -23.61 21.30
C MET A 114 1.47 -24.59 22.03
N GLN A 115 0.16 -24.39 21.96
CA GLN A 115 -0.82 -25.29 22.57
C GLN A 115 -0.81 -26.68 21.91
N ILE A 116 -0.74 -26.73 20.57
CA ILE A 116 -0.64 -27.99 19.82
C ILE A 116 0.70 -28.69 20.12
N ALA A 117 1.80 -27.94 20.19
CA ALA A 117 3.15 -28.47 20.43
C ALA A 117 3.36 -28.96 21.86
N SER A 118 2.76 -28.28 22.85
CA SER A 118 2.91 -28.60 24.28
C SER A 118 1.94 -29.67 24.76
N SER A 119 0.85 -29.90 24.02
CA SER A 119 -0.11 -30.95 24.38
C SER A 119 0.52 -32.33 24.20
N ARG A 120 0.78 -33.01 25.33
CA ARG A 120 1.37 -34.37 25.33
C ARG A 120 0.45 -35.42 24.71
N SER A 121 -0.84 -35.11 24.55
CA SER A 121 -1.80 -35.92 23.81
C SER A 121 -1.86 -35.43 22.36
N ARG A 122 -1.44 -36.28 21.42
CA ARG A 122 -1.30 -36.01 19.97
C ARG A 122 -2.63 -35.89 19.21
N SER A 123 -3.74 -35.62 19.90
CA SER A 123 -5.05 -35.40 19.30
C SER A 123 -5.34 -33.90 19.23
N GLY A 124 -4.67 -33.20 18.31
CA GLY A 124 -5.11 -31.86 17.92
C GLY A 124 -6.47 -31.98 17.23
N THR A 125 -7.54 -31.50 17.88
CA THR A 125 -8.87 -31.44 17.27
C THR A 125 -8.80 -30.61 15.98
N PHE A 126 -9.56 -30.99 14.96
CA PHE A 126 -9.65 -30.26 13.68
C PHE A 126 -9.80 -28.74 13.84
N ALA A 127 -10.55 -28.30 14.86
CA ALA A 127 -10.72 -26.89 15.20
C ALA A 127 -9.40 -26.14 15.48
N PHE A 128 -8.43 -26.76 16.14
CA PHE A 128 -7.13 -26.13 16.42
C PHE A 128 -6.31 -25.93 15.14
N TYR A 129 -6.28 -26.93 14.26
CA TYR A 129 -5.59 -26.83 12.97
C TYR A 129 -6.28 -25.85 12.01
N ALA A 130 -7.61 -25.83 11.99
CA ALA A 130 -8.37 -24.84 11.23
C ALA A 130 -8.09 -23.41 11.73
N GLY A 131 -8.16 -23.18 13.05
CA GLY A 131 -7.84 -21.87 13.64
C GLY A 131 -6.40 -21.40 13.35
N LEU A 132 -5.44 -22.33 13.40
CA LEU A 132 -4.03 -22.06 13.05
C LEU A 132 -3.88 -21.68 11.58
N THR A 133 -4.46 -22.45 10.66
CA THR A 133 -4.33 -22.20 9.22
C THR A 133 -4.97 -20.88 8.81
N PHE A 134 -6.18 -20.58 9.30
CA PHE A 134 -6.82 -19.28 9.05
C PHE A 134 -6.04 -18.12 9.66
N SER A 135 -5.57 -18.23 10.91
CA SER A 135 -4.78 -17.16 11.53
C SER A 135 -3.42 -16.96 10.87
N ALA A 136 -2.77 -18.04 10.41
CA ALA A 136 -1.48 -17.98 9.73
C ALA A 136 -1.61 -17.38 8.32
N THR A 137 -2.65 -17.74 7.57
CA THR A 137 -2.91 -17.15 6.24
C THR A 137 -3.19 -15.65 6.35
N LEU A 138 -4.00 -15.21 7.33
CA LEU A 138 -4.24 -13.80 7.59
C LEU A 138 -2.97 -13.07 8.06
N PHE A 139 -2.10 -13.71 8.83
CA PHE A 139 -0.79 -13.15 9.20
C PHE A 139 0.12 -12.94 7.98
N CYS A 140 0.25 -13.96 7.11
CA CYS A 140 1.04 -13.85 5.87
C CYS A 140 0.46 -12.76 4.94
N PHE A 141 -0.86 -12.69 4.83
CA PHE A 141 -1.53 -11.66 4.05
C PHE A 141 -1.34 -10.27 4.68
N GLY A 142 -1.36 -10.15 5.99
CA GLY A 142 -1.07 -8.92 6.72
C GLY A 142 0.34 -8.40 6.51
N ILE A 143 1.35 -9.29 6.56
CA ILE A 143 2.73 -8.94 6.20
C ILE A 143 2.77 -8.43 4.76
N TRP A 144 2.12 -9.13 3.82
CA TRP A 144 2.04 -8.70 2.43
C TRP A 144 1.44 -7.29 2.31
N VAL A 145 0.34 -7.00 3.01
CA VAL A 145 -0.28 -5.67 3.04
C VAL A 145 0.68 -4.62 3.60
N ILE A 146 1.38 -4.90 4.69
CA ILE A 146 2.35 -3.96 5.28
C ILE A 146 3.52 -3.68 4.33
N LEU A 147 4.03 -4.70 3.65
CA LEU A 147 5.15 -4.56 2.72
C LEU A 147 4.77 -3.80 1.44
N PHE A 148 3.59 -4.08 0.88
CA PHE A 148 3.26 -3.65 -0.48
C PHE A 148 2.13 -2.61 -0.58
N ALA A 149 1.31 -2.44 0.45
CA ALA A 149 0.17 -1.53 0.38
C ALA A 149 0.49 -0.07 0.81
N GLY A 150 1.74 0.19 1.20
CA GLY A 150 2.27 1.50 1.61
C GLY A 150 2.96 2.31 0.50
N GLU A 151 3.02 1.82 -0.74
CA GLU A 151 3.75 2.50 -1.82
C GLU A 151 3.04 3.78 -2.31
N LYS A 152 3.29 4.88 -1.61
CA LYS A 152 2.98 6.22 -2.07
C LYS A 152 3.96 6.55 -3.20
N GLY A 153 3.47 6.54 -4.44
CA GLY A 153 4.21 7.00 -5.63
C GLY A 153 4.60 8.47 -5.48
N SER A 154 5.71 8.74 -4.80
CA SER A 154 6.32 10.06 -4.73
C SER A 154 7.35 10.14 -5.85
N VAL A 155 6.92 10.50 -7.05
CA VAL A 155 7.85 10.89 -8.11
C VAL A 155 8.58 12.15 -7.64
N SER A 156 9.91 12.12 -7.65
CA SER A 156 10.71 13.26 -7.21
C SER A 156 10.52 14.43 -8.19
N ARG A 157 9.89 15.52 -7.73
CA ARG A 157 9.73 16.77 -8.51
C ARG A 157 11.05 17.34 -9.06
N LYS A 158 12.18 17.09 -8.39
CA LYS A 158 13.49 17.62 -8.80
C LYS A 158 14.24 16.78 -9.83
N THR A 159 13.92 15.49 -9.95
CA THR A 159 14.70 14.55 -10.77
C THR A 159 13.85 13.74 -11.74
N GLY A 160 12.52 13.85 -11.70
CA GLY A 160 11.59 13.02 -12.48
C GLY A 160 11.63 11.52 -12.14
N ALA A 161 12.68 11.09 -11.43
CA ALA A 161 12.90 9.73 -11.02
C ALA A 161 11.81 9.27 -10.05
N ASP A 162 11.29 8.09 -10.38
CA ASP A 162 10.46 7.31 -9.52
C ASP A 162 11.25 6.94 -8.25
N LYS A 163 10.82 7.45 -7.09
CA LYS A 163 11.46 7.10 -5.80
C LYS A 163 11.18 5.64 -5.40
N ARG A 164 10.48 4.86 -6.22
CA ARG A 164 10.28 3.41 -6.06
C ARG A 164 11.57 2.59 -6.27
N THR A 165 12.71 3.21 -6.61
CA THR A 165 13.99 2.50 -6.56
C THR A 165 14.45 2.29 -5.11
N GLY A 166 13.92 1.24 -4.50
CA GLY A 166 14.61 0.47 -3.48
C GLY A 166 14.73 1.11 -2.10
N ASN A 167 13.62 1.46 -1.46
CA ASN A 167 13.64 1.58 -0.01
C ASN A 167 12.57 0.71 0.64
N TRP A 168 13.06 -0.45 1.11
CA TRP A 168 12.45 -1.42 2.03
C TRP A 168 11.52 -2.50 1.42
N PRO A 169 11.69 -3.79 1.76
CA PRO A 169 12.79 -4.40 2.54
C PRO A 169 14.05 -4.70 1.70
N PHE A 170 13.97 -4.65 0.36
CA PHE A 170 15.11 -4.94 -0.54
C PHE A 170 15.52 -3.68 -1.30
N GLY A 171 16.40 -2.89 -0.71
CA GLY A 171 16.89 -1.67 -1.33
C GLY A 171 17.84 -1.94 -2.50
N ASN A 172 17.34 -1.84 -3.73
CA ASN A 172 18.16 -2.05 -4.92
C ASN A 172 18.94 -0.78 -5.30
N LYS A 173 20.13 -0.60 -4.69
CA LYS A 173 21.06 0.51 -4.98
C LYS A 173 21.52 0.57 -6.45
N GLU A 174 21.50 -0.55 -7.17
CA GLU A 174 21.87 -0.61 -8.58
C GLU A 174 20.82 0.07 -9.48
N SER A 175 19.53 -0.19 -9.23
CA SER A 175 18.45 0.47 -10.01
C SER A 175 18.46 1.99 -9.88
N ALA A 176 18.71 2.51 -8.67
CA ALA A 176 18.81 3.95 -8.45
C ALA A 176 20.03 4.57 -9.16
N ARG A 177 21.12 3.81 -9.32
CA ARG A 177 22.33 4.26 -10.02
C ARG A 177 22.15 4.27 -11.54
N GLU A 178 21.54 3.24 -12.13
CA GLU A 178 21.27 3.19 -13.56
C GLU A 178 20.28 4.28 -13.99
N ILE A 179 19.19 4.52 -13.25
CA ILE A 179 18.25 5.62 -13.57
C ILE A 179 18.93 6.99 -13.50
N LYS A 180 19.78 7.22 -12.47
CA LYS A 180 20.55 8.47 -12.36
C LYS A 180 21.57 8.66 -13.50
N LYS A 181 22.07 7.55 -14.05
CA LYS A 181 23.02 7.54 -15.16
C LYS A 181 22.29 7.77 -16.49
N GLU A 182 21.11 7.19 -16.67
CA GLU A 182 20.21 7.46 -17.80
C GLU A 182 19.79 8.93 -17.81
N SER A 183 19.33 9.49 -16.69
CA SER A 183 18.93 10.90 -16.63
C SER A 183 20.08 11.86 -17.00
N ARG A 184 21.33 11.53 -16.60
CA ARG A 184 22.52 12.29 -17.00
C ARG A 184 22.91 12.09 -18.47
N ARG A 185 22.58 10.95 -19.08
CA ARG A 185 22.81 10.71 -20.51
C ARG A 185 21.83 11.52 -21.35
N GLU A 186 20.56 11.50 -20.98
CA GLU A 186 19.51 12.30 -21.64
C GLU A 186 19.82 13.80 -21.55
N GLU A 187 20.29 14.29 -20.40
CA GLU A 187 20.70 15.70 -20.25
C GLU A 187 21.82 16.08 -21.21
N LYS A 188 22.86 15.23 -21.32
CA LYS A 188 23.98 15.45 -22.25
C LYS A 188 23.57 15.34 -23.72
N GLU A 189 22.62 14.49 -24.06
CA GLU A 189 22.10 14.39 -25.43
C GLU A 189 21.30 15.64 -25.81
N ARG A 190 20.46 16.14 -24.91
CA ARG A 190 19.75 17.42 -25.10
C ARG A 190 20.69 18.61 -25.25
N GLU A 191 21.80 18.65 -24.51
CA GLU A 191 22.83 19.68 -24.69
C GLU A 191 23.48 19.59 -26.07
N LYS A 192 23.87 18.39 -26.52
CA LYS A 192 24.48 18.19 -27.85
C LYS A 192 23.52 18.51 -28.99
N GLU A 193 22.22 18.25 -28.82
CA GLU A 193 21.20 18.57 -29.81
C GLU A 193 21.07 20.09 -29.97
N LYS A 194 21.01 20.83 -28.86
CA LYS A 194 21.02 22.30 -28.87
C LYS A 194 22.27 22.88 -29.52
N ASP A 195 23.43 22.28 -29.26
CA ASP A 195 24.69 22.71 -29.89
C ASP A 195 24.69 22.47 -31.42
N ARG A 196 24.07 21.36 -31.87
CA ARG A 196 23.92 21.04 -33.30
C ARG A 196 22.95 21.98 -34.00
N GLU A 197 21.80 22.25 -33.38
CA GLU A 197 20.83 23.23 -33.89
C GLU A 197 21.46 24.61 -34.00
N GLY A 198 22.12 25.09 -32.94
CA GLY A 198 22.78 26.39 -32.92
C GLY A 198 23.90 26.52 -33.96
N LYS A 199 24.61 25.42 -34.27
CA LYS A 199 25.64 25.40 -35.32
C LYS A 199 25.02 25.43 -36.72
N SER A 200 23.91 24.73 -36.93
CA SER A 200 23.17 24.72 -38.19
C SER A 200 22.56 26.09 -38.50
N ASP A 201 22.00 26.77 -37.50
CA ASP A 201 21.46 28.12 -37.61
C ASP A 201 22.54 29.13 -37.96
N LYS A 202 23.73 28.99 -37.35
CA LYS A 202 24.87 29.86 -37.62
C LYS A 202 25.39 29.69 -39.05
N GLU A 203 25.53 28.45 -39.53
CA GLU A 203 25.89 28.17 -40.93
C GLU A 203 24.82 28.68 -41.92
N GLY A 204 23.54 28.53 -41.59
CA GLY A 204 22.44 29.07 -42.40
C GLY A 204 22.55 30.59 -42.55
N ARG A 205 22.80 31.29 -41.43
CA ARG A 205 23.00 32.75 -41.42
C ARG A 205 24.25 33.20 -42.17
N GLU A 206 25.33 32.42 -42.15
CA GLU A 206 26.56 32.75 -42.90
C GLU A 206 26.36 32.56 -44.41
N LYS A 207 25.71 31.48 -44.84
CA LYS A 207 25.36 31.25 -46.25
C LYS A 207 24.41 32.32 -46.79
N GLU A 208 23.47 32.80 -45.97
CA GLU A 208 22.57 33.90 -46.33
C GLU A 208 23.33 35.21 -46.52
N LYS A 209 24.24 35.56 -45.60
CA LYS A 209 25.12 36.74 -45.73
C LYS A 209 26.03 36.66 -46.95
N GLU A 210 26.53 35.48 -47.28
CA GLU A 210 27.39 35.27 -48.44
C GLU A 210 26.61 35.42 -49.76
N LYS A 211 25.39 34.89 -49.82
CA LYS A 211 24.46 35.13 -50.94
C LYS A 211 24.13 36.61 -51.09
N GLU A 212 23.88 37.34 -50.00
CA GLU A 212 23.60 38.78 -50.05
C GLU A 212 24.81 39.59 -50.53
N LYS A 213 26.02 39.27 -50.05
CA LYS A 213 27.27 39.87 -50.53
C LYS A 213 27.52 39.61 -52.02
N SER A 214 27.27 38.38 -52.49
CA SER A 214 27.40 38.02 -53.91
C SER A 214 26.43 38.84 -54.77
N LYS A 215 25.17 38.99 -54.32
CA LYS A 215 24.15 39.80 -54.99
C LYS A 215 24.49 41.29 -55.02
N ARG A 216 25.14 41.84 -53.98
CA ARG A 216 25.65 43.23 -53.97
C ARG A 216 26.85 43.44 -54.91
N ARG A 217 27.70 42.42 -55.08
CA ARG A 217 28.87 42.47 -55.99
C ARG A 217 28.49 42.41 -57.48
N SER A 218 27.41 41.71 -57.84
CA SER A 218 26.92 41.68 -59.22
C SER A 218 26.29 43.01 -59.64
N VAL A 219 25.61 43.70 -58.70
CA VAL A 219 25.02 45.03 -58.94
C VAL A 219 26.07 46.12 -59.15
N THR A 220 27.21 46.07 -58.43
CA THR A 220 28.30 47.06 -58.57
C THR A 220 29.21 46.84 -59.80
N ARG A 221 29.27 45.63 -60.37
CA ARG A 221 29.97 45.38 -61.64
C ARG A 221 29.15 45.74 -62.88
N GLY A 222 27.83 45.87 -62.76
CA GLY A 222 26.94 46.29 -63.85
C GLY A 222 26.94 47.80 -64.13
N SER A 223 27.55 48.63 -63.27
CA SER A 223 27.52 50.09 -63.37
C SER A 223 28.81 50.71 -63.92
N SER A 224 29.74 49.92 -64.48
CA SER A 224 31.01 50.40 -65.06
C SER A 224 31.00 50.48 -66.61
N TRP A 225 29.85 50.26 -67.24
CA TRP A 225 29.66 50.38 -68.68
C TRP A 225 28.50 51.34 -68.94
N ARG A 226 28.74 52.64 -68.81
CA ARG A 226 27.97 53.72 -69.44
C ARG A 226 28.82 54.98 -69.44
#